data_AF-A0A3L6SAD8-F1
#
_entry.id   AF-A0A3L6SAD8-F1
#
_cell.length_a   1.000
_cell.length_b   1.000
_cell.length_c   1.000
_cell.angle_alpha   90.00
_cell.angle_beta   90.00
_cell.angle_gamma   90.00
#
_symmetry.space_group_name_H-M   'P 1'
#
loop_
_entity.id
_entity.type
_entity.pdbx_description
1 polymer ?
#
loop_
_entity_poly.entity_id
_entity_poly.type
_entity_poly.pdbx_seq_one_letter_code
_entity_poly.pdbx_strand_id
1 'polypeptide(L)' 'MLAKWVLNRRITTMDLEAADLDGDRQVGAAEFVLYKLKELGKISQEEISSFLEFDRLDVDQSGTLSAYDLTLAQTHQ' A
#
# COMPACT_ATOMS: atom_id res chain seq x y z
N MET A 1 -5.05 4.43 20.22
CA MET A 1 -4.35 3.51 19.29
C MET A 1 -4.79 3.83 17.88
N LEU A 2 -3.85 3.81 16.93
CA LEU A 2 -4.04 4.17 15.52
C LEU A 2 -5.29 3.48 14.91
N ALA A 3 -5.45 2.19 15.16
CA ALA A 3 -6.59 1.38 14.71
C ALA A 3 -7.95 1.96 15.13
N LYS A 4 -8.08 2.47 16.36
CA LYS A 4 -9.35 3.03 16.86
C LYS A 4 -9.67 4.41 16.26
N TRP A 5 -8.66 5.16 15.81
CA TRP A 5 -8.86 6.43 15.12
C TRP A 5 -9.22 6.20 13.66
N VAL A 6 -8.52 5.29 12.99
CA VAL A 6 -8.81 4.85 11.61
C VAL A 6 -10.24 4.32 11.49
N LEU A 7 -10.72 3.53 12.46
CA LEU A 7 -12.07 2.94 12.44
C LEU A 7 -13.21 3.92 12.76
N ASN A 8 -12.95 5.05 13.41
CA ASN A 8 -14.00 5.99 13.85
C ASN A 8 -14.20 7.20 12.92
N ARG A 9 -13.30 7.41 11.96
CA ARG A 9 -13.41 8.52 11.00
C ARG A 9 -14.23 8.06 9.79
N ARG A 10 -15.17 8.90 9.35
CA ARG A 10 -15.93 8.64 8.11
C ARG A 10 -14.97 8.70 6.92
N ILE A 11 -14.91 7.63 6.16
CA ILE A 11 -14.14 7.55 4.90
C ILE A 11 -14.95 8.26 3.82
N THR A 12 -14.32 9.19 3.11
CA THR A 12 -14.89 9.89 1.95
C THR A 12 -14.32 9.35 0.64
N THR A 13 -14.93 9.71 -0.48
CA THR A 13 -14.38 9.37 -1.81
C THR A 13 -13.02 10.01 -2.03
N MET A 14 -12.78 11.21 -1.51
CA MET A 14 -11.47 11.87 -1.57
C MET A 14 -10.42 11.13 -0.73
N ASP A 15 -10.80 10.53 0.40
CA ASP A 15 -9.87 9.68 1.17
C ASP A 15 -9.48 8.43 0.38
N LEU A 16 -10.41 7.84 -0.38
CA LEU A 16 -10.13 6.69 -1.24
C LEU A 16 -9.23 7.06 -2.42
N GLU A 17 -9.53 8.15 -3.12
CA GLU A 17 -8.69 8.66 -4.21
C GLU A 17 -7.27 9.01 -3.75
N ALA A 18 -7.11 9.51 -2.51
CA ALA A 18 -5.80 9.79 -1.94
C ALA A 18 -5.08 8.56 -1.38
N ALA A 19 -5.81 7.46 -1.15
CA ALA A 19 -5.29 6.20 -0.66
C ALA A 19 -4.99 5.19 -1.78
N ASP A 20 -5.41 5.47 -3.01
CA ASP A 20 -4.97 4.78 -4.23
C ASP A 20 -3.52 5.21 -4.54
N LEU A 21 -2.56 4.42 -4.06
CA LEU A 21 -1.13 4.78 -4.09
C LEU A 21 -0.45 4.30 -5.37
N ASP A 22 -0.98 3.25 -6.00
CA ASP A 22 -0.46 2.66 -7.23
C ASP A 22 -1.19 3.15 -8.51
N GLY A 23 -2.36 3.77 -8.36
CA GLY A 23 -3.14 4.38 -9.43
C GLY A 23 -4.06 3.40 -10.18
N ASP A 24 -4.37 2.23 -9.62
CA ASP A 24 -5.23 1.22 -10.25
C ASP A 24 -6.75 1.49 -10.08
N ARG A 25 -7.10 2.52 -9.28
CA ARG A 25 -8.47 2.92 -8.89
C ARG A 25 -9.18 1.96 -7.93
N GLN A 26 -8.42 1.07 -7.31
CA GLN A 26 -8.83 0.24 -6.19
C GLN A 26 -8.03 0.69 -4.96
N VAL A 27 -8.47 0.29 -3.77
CA VAL A 27 -7.74 0.60 -2.54
C VAL A 27 -7.69 -0.65 -1.68
N GLY A 28 -6.51 -1.23 -1.59
CA GLY A 28 -6.21 -2.33 -0.70
C GLY A 28 -6.13 -1.89 0.76
N ALA A 29 -6.22 -2.87 1.68
CA ALA A 29 -6.06 -2.60 3.11
C ALA A 29 -4.67 -2.03 3.44
N ALA A 30 -3.62 -2.47 2.72
CA ALA A 30 -2.26 -1.99 2.88
C ALA A 30 -2.13 -0.51 2.51
N GLU A 31 -2.61 -0.13 1.33
CA GLU A 31 -2.57 1.25 0.86
C GLU A 31 -3.37 2.18 1.78
N PHE A 32 -4.54 1.73 2.23
CA PHE A 32 -5.35 2.48 3.19
C PHE A 32 -4.62 2.70 4.53
N VAL A 33 -3.90 1.69 5.03
CA VAL A 33 -3.11 1.81 6.26
C VAL A 33 -1.92 2.76 6.06
N LEU A 34 -1.20 2.67 4.94
CA LEU A 34 -0.09 3.56 4.61
C LEU A 34 -0.55 5.02 4.50
N TYR A 35 -1.65 5.27 3.80
CA TYR A 35 -2.29 6.58 3.71
C TYR A 35 -2.61 7.14 5.10
N LYS A 36 -3.20 6.33 5.99
CA LYS A 36 -3.54 6.78 7.36
C LYS A 36 -2.30 7.01 8.22
N LEU A 37 -1.24 6.23 8.06
CA LEU A 37 0.03 6.47 8.74
C LEU A 37 0.67 7.80 8.31
N LYS A 38 0.60 8.13 7.01
CA LYS A 38 1.04 9.43 6.49
C LYS A 38 0.20 10.58 6.99
N GLU A 39 -1.14 10.48 6.96
CA GLU A 39 -2.03 11.51 7.54
C GLU A 39 -1.72 11.79 9.01
N LEU A 40 -1.31 10.76 9.75
CA LEU A 40 -0.95 10.85 11.16
C LEU A 40 0.50 11.30 11.40
N GLY A 41 1.25 11.62 10.33
CA GLY A 41 2.65 12.03 10.39
C GLY A 41 3.58 10.96 10.96
N LYS A 42 3.21 9.68 10.82
CA LYS A 42 4.01 8.54 11.32
C LYS A 42 5.04 8.06 10.33
N ILE A 43 4.76 8.23 9.03
CA ILE A 43 5.65 7.91 7.92
C ILE A 43 5.62 9.05 6.92
N SER A 44 6.70 9.21 6.17
CA SER A 44 6.82 10.20 5.10
C SER A 44 6.39 9.62 3.73
N GLN A 45 6.29 10.49 2.72
CA GLN A 45 5.98 10.04 1.36
C GLN A 45 7.10 9.18 0.78
N GLU A 46 8.35 9.47 1.13
CA GLU A 46 9.53 8.74 0.67
C GLU A 46 9.54 7.30 1.22
N GLU A 47 9.13 7.13 2.48
CA GLU A 47 8.94 5.80 3.09
C GLU A 47 7.83 5.04 2.36
N ILE A 48 6.70 5.69 2.04
CA ILE A 48 5.61 5.10 1.24
C ILE A 48 6.11 4.64 -0.13
N SER A 49 6.88 5.48 -0.83
CA SER A 49 7.42 5.15 -2.15
C SER A 49 8.35 3.93 -2.14
N SER A 50 8.95 3.60 -0.99
CA SER A 50 9.77 2.39 -0.85
C SER A 50 8.90 1.12 -0.76
N PHE A 51 7.66 1.22 -0.26
CA PHE A 51 6.72 0.10 -0.24
C PHE A 51 6.09 -0.19 -1.60
N LEU A 52 6.03 0.77 -2.52
CA LEU A 52 5.64 0.53 -3.92
C LEU A 52 6.63 -0.37 -4.68
N GLU A 53 7.84 -0.59 -4.13
CA GLU A 53 8.77 -1.59 -4.67
C GLU A 53 8.27 -3.02 -4.45
N PHE A 54 7.33 -3.23 -3.51
CA PHE A 54 6.69 -4.51 -3.28
C PHE A 54 5.87 -4.96 -4.50
N ASP A 55 5.22 -4.03 -5.20
CA ASP A 55 4.46 -4.31 -6.42
C ASP A 55 5.36 -4.75 -7.58
N ARG A 56 6.65 -4.37 -7.55
CA ARG A 56 7.64 -4.86 -8.53
C ARG A 56 8.06 -6.29 -8.26
N LEU A 57 7.95 -6.74 -7.02
CA LEU A 57 8.24 -8.10 -6.63
C LEU A 57 7.07 -9.02 -6.93
N ASP A 58 5.85 -8.50 -7.05
CA ASP A 58 4.63 -9.24 -7.39
C ASP A 58 4.57 -9.51 -8.90
N VAL A 59 5.29 -10.54 -9.33
CA VAL A 59 5.45 -10.88 -10.76
C VAL A 59 4.13 -11.29 -11.40
N ASP A 60 3.26 -11.98 -10.64
CA ASP A 60 1.96 -12.40 -11.13
C ASP A 60 0.86 -11.33 -10.99
N GLN A 61 1.18 -10.19 -10.37
CA GLN A 61 0.30 -9.05 -10.16
C GLN A 61 -0.99 -9.45 -9.43
N SER A 62 -0.91 -10.45 -8.55
CA SER A 62 -2.06 -10.91 -7.75
C SER A 62 -2.48 -9.92 -6.67
N GLY A 63 -1.66 -8.89 -6.41
CA GLY A 63 -1.78 -7.99 -5.27
C GLY A 63 -1.18 -8.61 -3.99
N THR A 64 -0.45 -9.71 -4.10
CA THR A 64 0.15 -10.42 -2.96
C THR A 64 1.50 -11.00 -3.33
N LEU A 65 2.46 -10.99 -2.40
CA LEU A 65 3.71 -11.73 -2.61
C LEU A 65 3.57 -13.18 -2.17
N SER A 66 3.86 -14.08 -3.10
CA SER A 66 4.06 -15.50 -2.84
C SER A 66 5.53 -15.89 -2.94
N ALA A 67 5.85 -17.11 -2.50
CA ALA A 67 7.21 -17.66 -2.67
C ALA A 67 7.60 -17.78 -4.17
N TYR A 68 6.62 -17.96 -5.05
CA TYR A 68 6.83 -18.04 -6.49
C TYR A 68 7.35 -16.70 -7.04
N ASP A 69 6.72 -15.60 -6.64
CA ASP A 69 7.10 -14.25 -7.07
C ASP A 69 8.55 -13.92 -6.69
N LEU A 70 8.95 -14.26 -5.46
CA LEU A 70 10.31 -14.07 -4.98
C LEU A 70 11.33 -14.91 -5.74
N THR A 71 11.01 -16.17 -6.08
CA THR A 71 11.91 -17.04 -6.83
C THR A 71 12.13 -16.55 -8.26
N LEU A 72 11.10 -15.97 -8.89
CA LEU A 72 11.21 -15.39 -10.22
C LEU A 72 11.96 -14.06 -10.22
N ALA A 73 11.67 -13.18 -9.26
CA ALA A 73 12.37 -11.90 -9.11
C ALA A 73 13.89 -12.08 -8.91
N GLN A 74 14.30 -13.13 -8.19
CA GLN A 74 15.72 -13.46 -7.96
C GLN A 74 16.41 -14.10 -9.18
N THR A 75 15.67 -14.71 -10.09
CA THR A 75 16.24 -15.34 -11.30
C THR A 75 16.60 -14.31 -12.37
N HIS A 76 16.09 -13.08 -12.25
CA HIS A 76 16.32 -11.97 -13.19
C HIS A 76 17.37 -10.93 -12.72
N GLN A 77 18.11 -11.22 -11.64
CA GLN A 77 19.28 -10.47 -11.17
C GLN A 77 20.58 -11.13 -11.59
#